data_AF-A0AAN4YYF6-F1
#
_entry.id   AF-A0AAN4YYF6-F1
#
_cell.length_a   1.000
_cell.length_b   1.000
_cell.length_c   1.000
_cell.angle_alpha   90.00
_cell.angle_beta   90.00
_cell.angle_gamma   90.00
#
_symmetry.space_group_name_H-M   'P 1'
#
loop_
_entity.id
_entity.type
_entity.pdbx_description
1 polymer ?
#
loop_
_entity_poly.entity_id
_entity_poly.type
_entity_poly.pdbx_seq_one_letter_code
_entity_poly.pdbx_strand_id
1 'polypeptide(L)'
;LLINTHIRSVSDCRVTFTHSEVLQETDLDKDNQAPFKCENGCNAYTDSQSNNMYITEYNDQTGLYSIVVNFSNMGGANKKMPEPYNLKAGNNYFIENQGDFNPTFVFYVVDDHAENVNTPVMVIDDDWGIDGNGEGRLLTILSSKYDSVRYNQFDGGFKNIIQKDYPRIYSTGFDAVAEQDCKPLYQSR
;
A
#
# COMPACT_ATOMS: atom_id res chain seq x y z
N LEU A 1 35.51 -31.41 -0.04
CA LEU A 1 34.08 -31.27 0.30
C LEU A 1 33.85 -29.80 0.65
N LEU A 2 33.29 -28.99 -0.26
CA LEU A 2 32.99 -27.58 -0.02
C LEU A 2 31.51 -27.49 0.33
N ILE A 3 31.19 -27.05 1.55
CA ILE A 3 29.82 -26.82 2.00
C ILE A 3 29.45 -25.39 1.59
N ASN A 4 28.69 -25.26 0.50
CA ASN A 4 28.04 -24.01 0.13
C ASN A 4 26.88 -23.79 1.09
N THR A 5 27.09 -22.91 2.07
CA THR A 5 26.05 -22.55 3.04
C THR A 5 25.34 -21.32 2.49
N HIS A 6 24.27 -21.52 1.70
CA HIS A 6 23.36 -20.44 1.36
C HIS A 6 22.49 -20.13 2.57
N ILE A 7 22.84 -19.07 3.31
CA ILE A 7 21.95 -18.47 4.29
C ILE A 7 20.89 -17.68 3.50
N ARG A 8 19.79 -18.33 3.12
CA ARG A 8 18.57 -17.62 2.70
C ARG A 8 17.68 -17.49 3.93
N SER A 9 17.89 -16.42 4.70
CA SER A 9 16.87 -15.92 5.61
C SER A 9 16.12 -14.83 4.87
N VAL A 10 15.23 -15.22 3.95
CA VAL A 10 14.19 -14.31 3.46
C VAL A 10 13.13 -14.38 4.55
N SER A 11 13.18 -13.46 5.51
CA SER A 11 12.01 -13.25 6.36
C SER A 11 10.98 -12.60 5.45
N ASP A 12 10.00 -13.39 5.03
CA ASP A 12 8.79 -12.94 4.34
C ASP A 12 8.01 -12.09 5.33
N CYS A 13 8.41 -10.82 5.46
CA CYS A 13 7.82 -9.88 6.40
C CYS A 13 6.70 -9.15 5.69
N ARG A 14 5.61 -9.87 5.41
CA ARG A 14 4.34 -9.27 5.03
C ARG A 14 3.94 -8.27 6.11
N VAL A 15 3.65 -7.04 5.70
CA VAL A 15 3.36 -5.95 6.63
C VAL A 15 1.84 -5.79 6.75
N THR A 16 1.27 -6.40 7.78
CA THR A 16 -0.15 -6.28 8.13
C THR A 16 -0.32 -5.38 9.34
N PHE A 17 -1.22 -4.41 9.25
CA PHE A 17 -1.64 -3.56 10.36
C PHE A 17 -3.05 -3.97 10.82
N THR A 18 -3.61 -3.26 11.80
CA THR A 18 -4.92 -3.61 12.39
C THR A 18 -6.08 -3.39 11.40
N HIS A 19 -6.07 -2.27 10.67
CA HIS A 19 -7.09 -1.86 9.71
C HIS A 19 -6.52 -1.57 8.33
N SER A 20 -5.26 -1.91 8.08
CA SER A 20 -4.67 -1.73 6.75
C SER A 20 -3.64 -2.81 6.42
N GLU A 21 -3.41 -3.01 5.14
CA GLU A 21 -2.45 -4.01 4.66
C GLU A 21 -1.75 -3.50 3.40
N VAL A 22 -0.45 -3.76 3.33
CA VAL A 22 0.39 -3.44 2.17
C VAL A 22 0.92 -4.75 1.61
N LEU A 23 0.73 -4.96 0.31
CA LEU A 23 1.23 -6.13 -0.42
C LEU A 23 2.07 -5.68 -1.62
N GLN A 24 3.09 -6.46 -1.94
CA GLN A 24 4.01 -6.25 -3.05
C GLN A 24 4.34 -7.59 -3.74
N GLU A 25 5.16 -7.55 -4.79
CA GLU A 25 5.59 -8.73 -5.57
C GLU A 25 5.98 -9.92 -4.69
N THR A 26 6.77 -9.65 -3.64
CA THR A 26 7.34 -10.70 -2.77
C THR A 26 6.29 -11.38 -1.89
N ASP A 27 5.11 -10.80 -1.72
CA ASP A 27 4.02 -11.40 -0.96
C ASP A 27 3.20 -12.41 -1.77
N LEU A 28 3.41 -12.48 -3.09
CA LEU A 28 2.78 -13.50 -3.94
C LEU A 28 3.40 -14.87 -3.64
N ASP A 29 2.54 -15.85 -3.38
CA ASP A 29 2.97 -17.22 -3.14
C ASP A 29 3.35 -17.97 -4.43
N LYS A 30 3.63 -19.26 -4.30
CA LYS A 30 3.98 -20.15 -5.42
C LYS A 30 2.87 -20.29 -6.48
N ASP A 31 1.63 -19.99 -6.10
CA ASP A 31 0.44 -20.05 -6.94
C ASP A 31 0.13 -18.65 -7.51
N ASN A 32 1.06 -17.69 -7.35
CA ASN A 32 0.96 -16.30 -7.77
C ASN A 32 -0.20 -15.55 -7.10
N GLN A 33 -0.50 -15.90 -5.85
CA GLN A 33 -1.59 -15.31 -5.08
C GLN A 33 -1.11 -14.73 -3.75
N ALA A 34 -1.74 -13.65 -3.30
CA ALA A 34 -1.57 -13.11 -1.96
C ALA A 34 -2.95 -12.82 -1.36
N PRO A 35 -3.38 -13.49 -0.27
CA PRO A 35 -4.65 -13.20 0.37
C PRO A 35 -4.61 -11.80 1.01
N PHE A 36 -5.75 -11.16 1.24
CA PHE A 36 -5.87 -9.98 2.11
C PHE A 36 -7.26 -9.91 2.73
N LYS A 37 -7.40 -9.14 3.81
CA LYS A 37 -8.65 -9.02 4.55
C LYS A 37 -9.45 -7.80 4.15
N CYS A 38 -10.77 -7.94 4.19
CA CYS A 38 -11.67 -6.81 4.03
C CYS A 38 -12.96 -6.97 4.86
N GLU A 39 -12.82 -7.18 6.17
CA GLU A 39 -13.90 -7.62 7.06
C GLU A 39 -15.11 -6.67 7.05
N ASN A 40 -14.90 -5.35 6.92
CA ASN A 40 -15.97 -4.35 6.98
C ASN A 40 -16.27 -3.63 5.65
N GLY A 41 -15.59 -4.02 4.57
CA GLY A 41 -15.46 -3.18 3.37
C GLY A 41 -14.17 -2.38 3.43
N CYS A 42 -13.65 -2.01 2.26
CA CYS A 42 -12.33 -1.40 2.17
C CYS A 42 -12.17 -0.48 0.97
N ASN A 43 -11.24 0.45 1.13
CA ASN A 43 -10.63 1.21 0.06
C ASN A 43 -9.32 0.56 -0.39
N ALA A 44 -9.28 0.12 -1.64
CA ALA A 44 -8.12 -0.48 -2.26
C ALA A 44 -7.46 0.46 -3.27
N TYR A 45 -6.13 0.48 -3.26
CA TYR A 45 -5.26 1.30 -4.07
C TYR A 45 -4.11 0.46 -4.63
N THR A 46 -3.60 0.86 -5.78
CA THR A 46 -2.39 0.26 -6.38
C THR A 46 -1.67 1.32 -7.21
N ASP A 47 -0.35 1.22 -7.27
CA ASP A 47 0.47 2.03 -8.17
C ASP A 47 0.77 1.36 -9.51
N SER A 48 0.27 0.14 -9.70
CA SER A 48 0.48 -0.65 -10.90
C SER A 48 -0.73 -0.60 -11.84
N GLN A 49 -0.45 -0.57 -13.15
CA GLN A 49 -1.45 -0.54 -14.22
C GLN A 49 -1.58 -1.89 -14.92
N SER A 50 -1.12 -2.97 -14.28
CA SER A 50 -1.11 -4.28 -14.92
C SER A 50 -2.52 -4.74 -15.28
N ASN A 51 -2.65 -5.28 -16.50
CA ASN A 51 -3.87 -5.98 -16.93
C ASN A 51 -3.90 -7.43 -16.45
N ASN A 52 -2.77 -7.95 -15.96
CA ASN A 52 -2.61 -9.34 -15.53
C ASN A 52 -2.66 -9.49 -14.00
N MET A 53 -2.74 -8.39 -13.27
CA MET A 53 -2.95 -8.36 -11.82
C MET A 53 -4.42 -8.15 -11.51
N TYR A 54 -4.99 -9.06 -10.72
CA TYR A 54 -6.42 -9.11 -10.41
C TYR A 54 -6.65 -9.11 -8.90
N ILE A 55 -7.78 -8.52 -8.50
CA ILE A 55 -8.41 -8.85 -7.23
C ILE A 55 -9.44 -9.94 -7.51
N THR A 56 -9.33 -11.05 -6.81
CA THR A 56 -10.29 -12.15 -6.87
C THR A 56 -10.91 -12.41 -5.50
N GLU A 57 -12.10 -13.00 -5.50
CA GLU A 57 -12.82 -13.40 -4.29
C GLU A 57 -13.10 -14.90 -4.35
N TYR A 58 -12.70 -15.63 -3.30
CA TYR A 58 -12.97 -17.05 -3.16
C TYR A 58 -14.34 -17.31 -2.53
N ASN A 59 -15.17 -18.06 -3.23
CA ASN A 59 -16.50 -18.45 -2.75
C ASN A 59 -16.46 -19.86 -2.16
N ASP A 60 -16.59 -19.97 -0.83
CA ASP A 60 -16.56 -21.25 -0.11
C ASP A 60 -17.67 -22.23 -0.50
N GLN A 61 -18.79 -21.73 -1.06
CA GLN A 61 -19.92 -22.57 -1.46
C GLN A 61 -19.70 -23.25 -2.80
N THR A 62 -19.07 -22.54 -3.75
CA THR A 62 -18.79 -23.06 -5.09
C THR A 62 -17.39 -23.62 -5.22
N GLY A 63 -16.48 -23.24 -4.32
CA GLY A 63 -15.06 -23.56 -4.38
C GLY A 63 -14.32 -22.86 -5.52
N LEU A 64 -14.87 -21.76 -6.04
CA LEU A 64 -14.35 -21.04 -7.21
C LEU A 64 -13.93 -19.61 -6.84
N TYR A 65 -12.93 -19.12 -7.57
CA TYR A 65 -12.53 -17.71 -7.56
C TYR A 65 -13.33 -16.93 -8.61
N SER A 66 -13.85 -15.76 -8.24
CA SER A 66 -14.42 -14.80 -9.18
C SER A 66 -13.54 -13.55 -9.25
N ILE A 67 -13.30 -13.06 -10.47
CA ILE A 67 -12.61 -11.78 -10.68
C ILE A 67 -13.52 -10.64 -10.22
N VAL A 68 -12.99 -9.81 -9.33
CA VAL A 68 -13.65 -8.58 -8.85
C VAL A 68 -13.27 -7.41 -9.76
N VAL A 69 -11.98 -7.21 -9.95
CA VAL A 69 -11.41 -6.12 -10.76
C VAL A 69 -9.97 -6.47 -11.14
N ASN A 70 -9.40 -5.81 -12.15
CA ASN A 70 -7.96 -5.83 -12.42
C ASN A 70 -7.32 -4.47 -12.12
N PHE A 71 -6.00 -4.45 -11.93
CA PHE A 71 -5.32 -3.24 -11.46
C PHE A 71 -5.47 -2.05 -12.42
N SER A 72 -5.46 -2.30 -13.73
CA SER A 72 -5.69 -1.26 -14.74
C SER A 72 -7.07 -0.57 -14.64
N ASN A 73 -8.08 -1.23 -14.07
CA ASN A 73 -9.42 -0.68 -13.87
C ASN A 73 -9.69 -0.16 -12.44
N MET A 74 -8.71 -0.27 -11.53
CA MET A 74 -8.83 0.31 -10.18
C MET A 74 -8.59 1.82 -10.23
N GLY A 75 -9.59 2.60 -10.69
CA GLY A 75 -9.88 4.04 -10.45
C GLY A 75 -8.81 5.14 -10.62
N GLY A 76 -7.53 4.78 -10.62
CA GLY A 76 -6.48 5.59 -10.04
C GLY A 76 -5.06 5.14 -10.37
N ALA A 77 -4.85 3.94 -10.93
CA ALA A 77 -3.53 3.48 -11.37
C ALA A 77 -2.82 4.44 -12.37
N ASN A 78 -3.58 5.32 -13.04
CA ASN A 78 -3.08 6.32 -14.00
C ASN A 78 -3.02 7.75 -13.43
N LYS A 79 -3.30 7.95 -12.14
CA LYS A 79 -3.44 9.27 -11.55
C LYS A 79 -2.47 9.41 -10.38
N LYS A 80 -1.87 10.59 -10.25
CA LYS A 80 -1.07 10.97 -9.09
C LYS A 80 -1.84 10.84 -7.78
N MET A 81 -3.14 11.17 -7.79
CA MET A 81 -4.07 10.97 -6.67
C MET A 81 -5.16 9.98 -7.10
N PRO A 82 -4.97 8.66 -6.92
CA PRO A 82 -5.99 7.66 -7.24
C PRO A 82 -7.25 7.83 -6.38
N GLU A 83 -8.42 7.68 -7.02
CA GLU A 83 -9.65 7.36 -6.29
C GLU A 83 -9.60 5.89 -5.85
N PRO A 84 -10.09 5.55 -4.64
CA PRO A 84 -10.11 4.17 -4.18
C PRO A 84 -11.04 3.31 -5.04
N TYR A 85 -10.67 2.03 -5.19
CA TYR A 85 -11.63 1.01 -5.53
C TYR A 85 -12.30 0.50 -4.26
N ASN A 86 -13.61 0.66 -4.15
CA ASN A 86 -14.38 0.26 -2.99
C ASN A 86 -14.71 -1.25 -3.06
N LEU A 87 -14.14 -2.03 -2.16
CA LEU A 87 -14.45 -3.45 -1.98
C LEU A 87 -15.56 -3.61 -0.95
N LYS A 88 -16.41 -4.61 -1.17
CA LYS A 88 -17.43 -4.99 -0.18
C LYS A 88 -16.78 -5.76 0.96
N ALA A 89 -17.50 -5.85 2.07
CA ALA A 89 -17.11 -6.71 3.17
C ALA A 89 -16.94 -8.17 2.72
N GLY A 90 -15.79 -8.76 3.04
CA GLY A 90 -15.42 -10.14 2.70
C GLY A 90 -14.04 -10.51 3.26
N ASN A 91 -13.83 -11.81 3.53
CA ASN A 91 -12.60 -12.32 4.17
C ASN A 91 -11.73 -13.16 3.24
N ASN A 92 -12.18 -13.33 1.99
CA ASN A 92 -11.65 -14.30 1.05
C ASN A 92 -11.13 -13.61 -0.21
N TYR A 93 -10.52 -12.42 -0.06
CA TYR A 93 -9.94 -11.69 -1.17
C TYR A 93 -8.49 -12.05 -1.40
N PHE A 94 -8.07 -12.04 -2.66
CA PHE A 94 -6.72 -12.32 -3.10
C PHE A 94 -6.30 -11.33 -4.17
N ILE A 95 -5.02 -10.96 -4.15
CA ILE A 95 -4.34 -10.47 -5.34
C ILE A 95 -3.85 -11.70 -6.10
N GLU A 96 -4.08 -11.73 -7.41
CA GLU A 96 -3.63 -12.81 -8.28
C GLU A 96 -2.89 -12.25 -9.49
N ASN A 97 -1.71 -12.82 -9.78
CA ASN A 97 -0.96 -12.56 -11.00
C ASN A 97 -1.20 -13.69 -12.01
N GLN A 98 -1.84 -13.37 -13.13
CA GLN A 98 -2.19 -14.34 -14.19
C GLN A 98 -1.33 -14.22 -15.45
N GLY A 99 -0.21 -13.49 -15.44
CA GLY A 99 0.60 -13.37 -16.65
C GLY A 99 1.85 -12.52 -16.61
N ASP A 100 2.09 -11.75 -15.54
CA ASP A 100 3.32 -10.97 -15.42
C ASP A 100 4.45 -11.86 -14.93
N PHE A 101 5.58 -11.87 -15.64
CA PHE A 101 6.73 -12.69 -15.25
C PHE A 101 7.39 -12.19 -13.96
N ASN A 102 7.45 -10.86 -13.78
CA ASN A 102 7.93 -10.17 -12.58
C ASN A 102 6.98 -9.00 -12.32
N PRO A 103 5.85 -9.21 -11.63
CA PRO A 103 4.88 -8.14 -11.40
C PRO A 103 5.48 -7.08 -10.48
N THR A 104 5.47 -5.82 -10.90
CA THR A 104 5.90 -4.71 -10.05
C THR A 104 4.66 -3.93 -9.60
N PHE A 105 4.40 -3.96 -8.29
CA PHE A 105 3.28 -3.26 -7.67
C PHE A 105 3.50 -3.05 -6.17
N VAL A 106 2.84 -2.02 -5.66
CA VAL A 106 2.46 -1.87 -4.26
C VAL A 106 0.94 -1.78 -4.25
N PHE A 107 0.29 -2.74 -3.60
CA PHE A 107 -1.12 -2.75 -3.33
C PHE A 107 -1.34 -2.34 -1.88
N TYR A 108 -2.30 -1.44 -1.68
CA TYR A 108 -2.64 -0.93 -0.36
C TYR A 108 -4.14 -1.02 -0.15
N VAL A 109 -4.56 -1.63 0.95
CA VAL A 109 -5.97 -1.77 1.31
C VAL A 109 -6.19 -1.28 2.74
N VAL A 110 -7.31 -0.58 2.94
CA VAL A 110 -7.68 0.06 4.20
C VAL A 110 -9.12 -0.27 4.51
N ASP A 111 -9.37 -0.84 5.68
CA ASP A 111 -10.71 -1.14 6.18
C ASP A 111 -11.51 0.15 6.41
N ASP A 112 -12.79 0.12 6.07
CA ASP A 112 -13.69 1.27 6.13
C ASP A 112 -13.89 1.83 7.55
N HIS A 113 -13.55 1.05 8.59
CA HIS A 113 -13.58 1.50 9.99
C HIS A 113 -12.25 2.10 10.49
N ALA A 114 -11.21 2.20 9.65
CA ALA A 114 -9.96 2.84 10.06
C ALA A 114 -10.16 4.33 10.40
N GLU A 115 -9.55 4.83 11.48
CA GLU A 115 -9.70 6.22 11.95
C GLU A 115 -9.34 7.26 10.86
N ASN A 116 -8.38 6.91 10.00
CA ASN A 116 -7.82 7.78 8.98
C ASN A 116 -8.14 7.33 7.55
N VAL A 117 -9.22 6.56 7.34
CA VAL A 117 -9.60 5.98 6.03
C VAL A 117 -9.71 7.00 4.89
N ASN A 118 -10.07 8.25 5.20
CA ASN A 118 -10.20 9.33 4.21
C ASN A 118 -8.88 10.07 3.92
N THR A 119 -7.76 9.58 4.43
CA THR A 119 -6.46 10.19 4.14
C THR A 119 -6.13 10.01 2.66
N PRO A 120 -5.70 11.08 1.96
CA PRO A 120 -5.32 10.96 0.56
C PRO A 120 -4.21 9.93 0.34
N VAL A 121 -4.32 9.19 -0.77
CA VAL A 121 -3.28 8.30 -1.27
C VAL A 121 -2.71 8.93 -2.54
N MET A 122 -1.38 8.96 -2.64
CA MET A 122 -0.64 9.43 -3.79
C MET A 122 0.18 8.30 -4.39
N VAL A 123 0.23 8.24 -5.71
CA VAL A 123 1.14 7.38 -6.48
C VAL A 123 2.22 8.25 -7.11
N ILE A 124 3.48 7.83 -7.02
CA ILE A 124 4.60 8.54 -7.64
C ILE A 124 4.70 8.13 -9.11
N ASP A 125 4.61 9.11 -10.00
CA ASP A 125 4.87 8.97 -11.43
C ASP A 125 6.29 9.45 -11.81
N ASP A 126 6.66 9.26 -13.08
CA ASP A 126 7.98 9.61 -13.62
C ASP A 126 8.26 11.13 -13.61
N ASP A 127 7.24 11.96 -13.36
CA ASP A 127 7.31 13.42 -13.35
C ASP A 127 7.61 13.97 -11.94
N TRP A 128 8.89 13.84 -11.57
CA TRP A 128 9.65 14.67 -10.62
C TRP A 128 8.86 15.31 -9.46
N GLY A 129 8.75 14.55 -8.36
CA GLY A 129 8.56 15.08 -7.02
C GLY A 129 7.12 15.14 -6.51
N ILE A 130 7.01 15.19 -5.18
CA ILE A 130 5.74 15.30 -4.46
C ILE A 130 5.51 16.76 -4.11
N ASP A 131 4.67 17.44 -4.89
CA ASP A 131 4.05 18.71 -4.51
C ASP A 131 2.80 18.40 -3.69
N GLY A 132 3.02 18.19 -2.39
CA GLY A 132 1.95 17.97 -1.44
C GLY A 132 1.34 19.28 -0.98
N ASN A 133 0.42 19.87 -1.75
CA ASN A 133 -0.47 20.93 -1.26
C ASN A 133 -1.64 20.33 -0.44
N GLY A 134 -1.29 19.44 0.49
CA GLY A 134 -2.27 18.74 1.31
C GLY A 134 -2.92 19.69 2.31
N GLU A 135 -4.22 19.93 2.19
CA GLU A 135 -5.01 20.49 3.30
C GLU A 135 -5.08 19.51 4.49
N GLY A 136 -4.77 18.23 4.25
CA GLY A 136 -4.71 17.17 5.24
C GLY A 136 -3.38 17.08 6.00
N ARG A 137 -3.44 16.62 7.25
CA ARG A 137 -2.25 16.40 8.11
C ARG A 137 -1.48 15.12 7.80
N LEU A 138 -2.06 14.23 6.99
CA LEU A 138 -1.53 12.92 6.64
C LEU A 138 -1.66 12.72 5.13
N LEU A 139 -0.72 11.98 4.56
CA LEU A 139 -0.69 11.57 3.16
C LEU A 139 -0.04 10.18 3.10
N THR A 140 -0.65 9.24 2.37
CA THR A 140 -0.02 7.95 2.06
C THR A 140 0.57 8.01 0.66
N ILE A 141 1.75 7.43 0.47
CA ILE A 141 2.46 7.44 -0.81
C ILE A 141 2.81 6.02 -1.19
N LEU A 142 2.43 5.61 -2.40
CA LEU A 142 2.73 4.30 -2.96
C LEU A 142 3.81 4.44 -4.05
N SER A 143 4.80 3.54 -4.00
CA SER A 143 5.84 3.47 -5.02
C SER A 143 6.51 2.10 -5.06
N SER A 144 6.36 1.42 -6.19
CA SER A 144 6.98 0.14 -6.54
C SER A 144 8.13 0.30 -7.53
N LYS A 145 8.17 1.43 -8.26
CA LYS A 145 9.16 1.68 -9.32
C LYS A 145 10.45 2.31 -8.81
N TYR A 146 10.43 2.97 -7.65
CA TYR A 146 11.57 3.70 -7.13
C TYR A 146 11.94 3.22 -5.74
N ASP A 147 13.23 2.92 -5.56
CA ASP A 147 13.79 2.56 -4.25
C ASP A 147 13.86 3.75 -3.28
N SER A 148 13.71 4.98 -3.80
CA SER A 148 13.79 6.20 -3.00
C SER A 148 12.88 7.30 -3.54
N VAL A 149 12.31 8.06 -2.60
CA VAL A 149 11.44 9.20 -2.88
C VAL A 149 12.11 10.47 -2.39
N ARG A 150 12.25 11.45 -3.28
CA ARG A 150 12.82 12.76 -2.93
C ARG A 150 11.71 13.78 -2.68
N TYR A 151 11.71 14.34 -1.47
CA TYR A 151 10.86 15.46 -1.07
C TYR A 151 11.71 16.74 -1.14
N ASN A 152 11.31 17.70 -1.99
CA ASN A 152 12.10 18.90 -2.22
C ASN A 152 11.63 20.11 -1.43
N GLN A 153 10.31 20.24 -1.19
CA GLN A 153 9.71 21.37 -0.50
C GLN A 153 8.48 20.89 0.28
N PHE A 154 8.31 21.42 1.49
CA PHE A 154 7.10 21.27 2.30
C PHE A 154 6.66 22.67 2.70
N ASP A 155 5.54 23.13 2.16
CA ASP A 155 4.96 24.42 2.54
C ASP A 155 3.91 24.21 3.63
N GLY A 156 4.15 24.79 4.80
CA GLY A 156 3.28 24.62 5.96
C GLY A 156 3.49 25.68 7.02
N GLY A 157 2.42 26.04 7.72
CA GLY A 157 2.47 26.90 8.90
C GLY A 157 3.03 26.16 10.10
N PHE A 158 4.33 25.88 10.13
CA PHE A 158 5.02 25.22 11.24
C PHE A 158 5.16 26.20 12.41
N LYS A 159 4.12 26.31 13.24
CA LYS A 159 3.97 27.37 14.25
C LYS A 159 4.80 27.15 15.50
N ASN A 160 5.07 25.90 15.89
CA ASN A 160 5.94 25.56 17.03
C ASN A 160 7.29 24.99 16.58
N ILE A 161 8.36 25.67 16.98
CA ILE A 161 9.77 25.25 16.82
C ILE A 161 10.07 23.96 17.60
N ILE A 162 9.20 23.58 18.55
CA ILE A 162 9.35 22.37 19.36
C ILE A 162 8.90 21.14 18.54
N GLN A 163 9.63 20.73 17.51
CA GLN A 163 9.65 19.41 16.82
C GLN A 163 8.32 18.71 16.42
N LYS A 164 7.16 19.17 16.85
CA LYS A 164 5.86 18.52 16.78
C LYS A 164 5.12 18.86 15.50
N ASP A 165 5.41 20.02 14.93
CA ASP A 165 4.72 20.51 13.74
C ASP A 165 5.48 20.16 12.45
N TYR A 166 6.75 19.74 12.55
CA TYR A 166 7.54 19.37 11.38
C TYR A 166 7.07 18.07 10.72
N PRO A 167 7.20 17.93 9.39
CA PRO A 167 6.86 16.70 8.68
C PRO A 167 7.62 15.50 9.25
N ARG A 168 6.92 14.39 9.35
CA ARG A 168 7.45 13.12 9.83
C ARG A 168 7.12 12.04 8.80
N ILE A 169 8.09 11.18 8.53
CA ILE A 169 7.91 10.03 7.65
C ILE A 169 7.87 8.80 8.53
N TYR A 170 6.84 7.97 8.34
CA TYR A 170 6.67 6.72 9.06
C TYR A 170 6.67 5.56 8.06
N SER A 171 7.19 4.41 8.46
CA SER A 171 7.04 3.13 7.74
C SER A 171 5.92 2.30 8.37
N THR A 172 4.74 2.91 8.52
CA THR A 172 3.56 2.25 9.10
C THR A 172 2.34 2.53 8.24
N GLY A 173 1.39 1.60 8.23
CA GLY A 173 0.04 1.79 7.75
C GLY A 173 -0.78 2.60 8.76
N PHE A 174 -2.05 2.81 8.43
CA PHE A 174 -2.91 3.83 9.03
C PHE A 174 -3.09 3.77 10.55
N ASP A 175 -2.83 2.61 11.16
CA ASP A 175 -3.19 2.34 12.55
C ASP A 175 -2.23 2.92 13.60
N ALA A 176 -1.01 3.27 13.21
CA ALA A 176 0.06 3.53 14.18
C ALA A 176 0.63 4.96 14.17
N VAL A 177 0.04 5.89 13.41
CA VAL A 177 0.54 7.28 13.38
C VAL A 177 0.26 8.02 14.70
N ALA A 178 -0.60 7.47 15.57
CA ALA A 178 -0.72 7.93 16.94
C ALA A 178 0.63 7.76 17.66
N GLU A 179 1.17 8.87 18.21
CA GLU A 179 2.56 9.04 18.67
C GLU A 179 3.09 8.00 19.70
N GLN A 180 2.25 7.08 20.19
CA GLN A 180 2.63 6.09 21.20
C GLN A 180 3.16 4.78 20.59
N ASP A 181 2.75 4.41 19.37
CA ASP A 181 2.98 3.06 18.84
C ASP A 181 3.95 3.00 17.65
N CYS A 182 4.21 4.12 16.95
CA CYS A 182 5.26 4.18 15.93
C CYS A 182 6.17 5.40 16.06
N LYS A 183 7.48 5.16 15.96
CA LYS A 183 8.49 6.20 15.83
C LYS A 183 8.68 6.56 14.36
N PRO A 184 8.81 7.85 14.02
CA PRO A 184 9.09 8.24 12.65
C PRO A 184 10.48 7.73 12.23
N LEU A 185 10.59 7.26 10.99
CA LEU A 185 11.88 6.96 10.36
C LEU A 185 12.67 8.23 10.07
N TYR A 186 11.97 9.32 9.79
CA TYR A 186 12.55 10.63 9.57
C TYR A 186 11.72 11.71 10.25
N GLN A 187 12.43 12.62 10.93
CA GLN A 187 11.87 13.84 11.49
C GLN A 187 12.87 14.97 11.22
N SER A 188 12.42 16.03 10.57
CA SER A 188 13.30 17.20 10.36
C SER A 188 13.61 17.88 11.70
N ARG A 189 14.82 18.43 11.79
CA ARG A 189 15.31 19.16 12.97
C ARG A 189 15.15 20.65 12.82
#